data_AF-A0A1R4K6A6-F1
#
_entry.id   AF-A0A1R4K6A6-F1
#
_cell.length_a   1.000
_cell.length_b   1.000
_cell.length_c   1.000
_cell.angle_alpha   90.00
_cell.angle_beta   90.00
_cell.angle_gamma   90.00
#
_symmetry.space_group_name_H-M   'P 1'
#
loop_
_entity.id
_entity.type
_entity.pdbx_description
1 polymer ?
#
loop_
_entity_poly.entity_id
_entity_poly.type
_entity_poly.pdbx_seq_one_letter_code
_entity_poly.pdbx_strand_id
1 'polypeptide(L)'
;MIDNKAQLKGEYTLSGVDAKDMEDIAIFQRDGKSFVVLGDIGDNRAVRSEIMLYVFAEPEWIDGQTSYTIPQQAIQTIRLKYADKPRDAEAIFVDPLDGRAYLIAKRDFHVGVYPVDLHAKKAGNVQLLKQLVQLPLTFITAADISFDGRFLLLKNLTGVFLWERQNDESIRQLFTRAYIQLPYAPEAQGEAICFGTENSIFYTISERPFGLDSYLYRYNIDPIN
;
A
#
# COMPACT_ATOMS: atom_id res chain seq x y z
N MET A 1 14.02 -6.42 2.10
CA MET A 1 13.55 -7.76 1.70
C MET A 1 13.72 -8.72 2.86
N ILE A 2 12.66 -9.45 3.19
CA ILE A 2 12.66 -10.56 4.15
C ILE A 2 12.38 -11.87 3.42
N ASP A 3 12.89 -13.00 3.91
CA ASP A 3 12.54 -14.32 3.38
C ASP A 3 11.27 -14.90 4.02
N ASN A 4 10.88 -16.10 3.60
CA ASN A 4 9.74 -16.85 4.14
C ASN A 4 9.93 -17.33 5.60
N LYS A 5 11.07 -17.04 6.23
CA LYS A 5 11.35 -17.26 7.66
C LYS A 5 11.45 -15.92 8.41
N ALA A 6 10.99 -14.82 7.80
CA ALA A 6 11.08 -13.46 8.31
C ALA A 6 12.52 -13.00 8.63
N GLN A 7 13.53 -13.56 7.94
CA GLN A 7 14.91 -13.12 8.08
C GLN A 7 15.19 -11.97 7.11
N LEU A 8 15.82 -10.90 7.60
CA LEU A 8 16.32 -9.82 6.75
C LEU A 8 17.36 -10.37 5.76
N LYS A 9 17.10 -10.18 4.46
CA LYS A 9 17.98 -10.59 3.37
C LYS A 9 18.61 -9.44 2.62
N GLY A 10 17.99 -8.27 2.63
CA GLY A 10 18.48 -7.14 1.86
C GLY A 10 17.85 -5.82 2.30
N GLU A 11 18.68 -4.79 2.36
CA GLU A 11 18.30 -3.40 2.58
C GLU A 11 18.47 -2.62 1.28
N TYR A 12 17.50 -1.74 0.97
CA TYR A 12 17.47 -0.98 -0.26
C TYR A 12 17.53 0.51 0.07
N THR A 13 18.57 1.20 -0.39
CA THR A 13 18.72 2.64 -0.26
C THR A 13 18.30 3.32 -1.56
N LEU A 14 17.34 4.24 -1.46
CA LEU A 14 16.91 5.08 -2.58
C LEU A 14 17.77 6.35 -2.60
N SER A 15 18.66 6.46 -3.59
CA SER A 15 19.59 7.60 -3.67
C SER A 15 18.86 8.91 -3.93
N GLY A 16 19.20 9.95 -3.16
CA GLY A 16 18.61 11.28 -3.30
C GLY A 16 17.15 11.39 -2.84
N VAL A 17 16.62 10.36 -2.18
CA VAL A 17 15.33 10.39 -1.50
C VAL A 17 15.51 10.83 -0.05
N ASP A 18 14.77 11.87 0.34
CA ASP A 18 14.65 12.37 1.70
C ASP A 18 13.18 12.26 2.12
N ALA A 19 12.78 11.03 2.47
CA ALA A 19 11.41 10.71 2.85
C ALA A 19 11.15 11.12 4.31
N LYS A 20 9.97 11.64 4.59
CA LYS A 20 9.63 12.14 5.93
C LYS A 20 8.92 11.11 6.80
N ASP A 21 8.00 10.37 6.21
CA ASP A 21 7.09 9.44 6.87
C ASP A 21 6.69 8.37 5.85
N MET A 22 7.59 7.39 5.70
CA MET A 22 7.39 6.28 4.77
C MET A 22 6.33 5.36 5.32
N GLU A 23 5.35 5.09 4.48
CA GLU A 23 4.25 4.20 4.75
C GLU A 23 4.22 3.16 3.62
N ASP A 24 3.03 2.67 3.33
CA ASP A 24 2.80 1.46 2.57
C ASP A 24 3.45 1.42 1.18
N ILE A 25 3.68 0.18 0.75
CA ILE A 25 4.44 -0.20 -0.43
C ILE A 25 3.63 -1.20 -1.25
N ALA A 26 3.56 -1.00 -2.56
CA ALA A 26 2.85 -1.92 -3.44
C ALA A 26 3.70 -2.30 -4.65
N ILE A 27 3.42 -3.48 -5.20
CA ILE A 27 4.02 -3.97 -6.44
C ILE A 27 2.97 -3.92 -7.55
N PHE A 28 3.37 -3.54 -8.76
CA PHE A 28 2.49 -3.56 -9.93
C PHE A 28 3.26 -3.88 -11.21
N GLN A 29 2.53 -4.35 -12.23
CA GLN A 29 3.09 -4.62 -13.54
C GLN A 29 2.85 -3.45 -14.50
N ARG A 30 3.87 -3.09 -15.28
CA ARG A 30 3.76 -2.15 -16.39
C ARG A 30 4.62 -2.65 -17.55
N ASP A 31 4.01 -2.81 -18.72
CA ASP A 31 4.67 -3.29 -19.94
C ASP A 31 5.45 -4.61 -19.73
N GLY A 32 4.87 -5.54 -18.94
CA GLY A 32 5.47 -6.84 -18.62
C GLY A 32 6.65 -6.81 -17.64
N LYS A 33 6.84 -5.69 -16.93
CA LYS A 33 7.88 -5.55 -15.90
C LYS A 33 7.27 -5.17 -14.56
N SER A 34 7.82 -5.72 -13.48
CA SER A 34 7.46 -5.35 -12.12
C SER A 34 8.04 -4.00 -11.72
N PHE A 35 7.21 -3.21 -11.03
CA PHE A 35 7.59 -1.96 -10.41
C PHE A 35 7.11 -1.96 -8.96
N VAL A 36 7.88 -1.26 -8.13
CA VAL A 36 7.54 -0.95 -6.75
C VAL A 36 7.09 0.51 -6.69
N VAL A 37 6.02 0.77 -5.94
CA VAL A 37 5.64 2.10 -5.49
C VAL A 37 5.75 2.15 -3.97
N LEU A 38 6.53 3.10 -3.45
CA LEU A 38 6.70 3.35 -2.02
C LEU A 38 6.07 4.70 -1.68
N GLY A 39 5.20 4.72 -0.67
CA GLY A 39 4.56 5.94 -0.19
C GLY A 39 5.39 6.65 0.87
N ASP A 40 5.73 7.91 0.66
CA ASP A 40 6.06 8.86 1.73
C ASP A 40 4.83 9.75 1.95
N ILE A 41 3.84 9.14 2.59
CA ILE A 41 2.45 9.61 2.63
C ILE A 41 1.91 9.82 4.06
N GLY A 42 2.66 9.39 5.08
CA GLY A 42 2.32 9.62 6.48
C GLY A 42 2.34 11.11 6.81
N ASP A 43 1.41 11.54 7.65
CA ASP A 43 1.29 12.92 8.13
C ASP A 43 0.43 12.94 9.39
N ASN A 44 0.91 12.35 10.50
CA ASN A 44 0.06 12.16 11.69
C ASN A 44 -0.55 13.48 12.23
N ARG A 45 0.06 14.64 11.93
CA ARG A 45 -0.43 15.97 12.32
C ARG A 45 -1.21 16.71 11.23
N ALA A 46 -1.34 16.13 10.03
CA ALA A 46 -2.01 16.74 8.87
C ALA A 46 -1.47 18.14 8.54
N VAL A 47 -0.14 18.29 8.45
CA VAL A 47 0.54 19.56 8.20
C VAL A 47 1.39 19.58 6.93
N ARG A 48 1.61 18.43 6.28
CA ARG A 48 2.39 18.33 5.04
C ARG A 48 1.58 18.91 3.88
N SER A 49 2.14 19.93 3.23
CA SER A 49 1.53 20.53 2.03
C SER A 49 1.52 19.59 0.83
N GLU A 50 2.46 18.64 0.81
CA GLU A 50 2.65 17.64 -0.24
C GLU A 50 3.16 16.32 0.37
N ILE A 51 2.76 15.22 -0.27
CA ILE A 51 3.24 13.87 -0.02
C ILE A 51 3.82 13.29 -1.32
N MET A 52 4.58 12.21 -1.23
CA MET A 52 5.36 11.70 -2.35
C MET A 52 5.12 10.21 -2.55
N LEU A 53 5.11 9.77 -3.81
CA LEU A 53 5.32 8.37 -4.16
C LEU A 53 6.65 8.23 -4.89
N TYR A 54 7.41 7.21 -4.55
CA TYR A 54 8.63 6.82 -5.25
C TYR A 54 8.39 5.55 -6.03
N VAL A 55 8.49 5.62 -7.36
CA VAL A 55 8.25 4.50 -8.26
C VAL A 55 9.57 4.10 -8.91
N PHE A 56 9.93 2.81 -8.83
CA PHE A 56 11.15 2.26 -9.40
C PHE A 56 10.92 0.80 -9.82
N ALA A 57 11.76 0.28 -10.71
CA ALA A 57 11.68 -1.13 -11.11
C ALA A 57 11.95 -2.02 -9.89
N GLU A 58 11.22 -3.13 -9.78
CA GLU A 58 11.47 -4.11 -8.71
C GLU A 58 12.93 -4.60 -8.81
N PRO A 59 13.74 -4.46 -7.75
CA PRO A 59 15.13 -4.84 -7.80
C PRO A 59 15.30 -6.36 -7.90
N GLU A 60 16.20 -6.81 -8.77
CA GLU A 60 16.59 -8.22 -8.78
C GLU A 60 17.35 -8.58 -7.50
N TRP A 61 16.93 -9.66 -6.84
CA TRP A 61 17.64 -10.19 -5.70
C TRP A 61 18.86 -10.99 -6.14
N ILE A 62 20.00 -10.72 -5.51
CA ILE A 62 21.27 -11.42 -5.75
C ILE A 62 21.66 -12.11 -4.43
N ASP A 63 21.80 -13.43 -4.47
CA ASP A 63 22.17 -14.20 -3.28
C ASP A 63 23.53 -13.74 -2.71
N GLY A 64 23.60 -13.63 -1.39
CA GLY A 64 24.75 -13.09 -0.67
C GLY A 64 24.89 -11.56 -0.68
N GLN A 65 24.14 -10.82 -1.49
CA GLN A 65 24.12 -9.35 -1.43
C GLN A 65 23.03 -8.87 -0.46
N THR A 66 23.45 -8.12 0.56
CA THR A 66 22.56 -7.63 1.64
C THR A 66 22.28 -6.13 1.58
N SER A 67 22.96 -5.38 0.71
CA SER A 67 22.76 -3.94 0.55
C SER A 67 22.65 -3.59 -0.94
N TYR A 68 21.63 -2.81 -1.27
CA TYR A 68 21.29 -2.42 -2.63
C TYR A 68 21.09 -0.91 -2.68
N THR A 69 21.53 -0.28 -3.76
CA THR A 69 21.33 1.15 -3.99
C THR A 69 20.54 1.33 -5.28
N ILE A 70 19.35 1.91 -5.15
CA ILE A 70 18.56 2.35 -6.31
C ILE A 70 19.01 3.77 -6.65
N PRO A 71 19.58 3.99 -7.85
CA PRO A 71 20.13 5.29 -8.20
C PRO A 71 19.00 6.30 -8.46
N GLN A 72 19.24 7.58 -8.14
CA GLN A 72 18.22 8.64 -8.20
C GLN A 72 17.53 8.73 -9.56
N GLN A 73 18.28 8.57 -10.66
CA GLN A 73 17.75 8.60 -12.02
C GLN A 73 16.83 7.43 -12.38
N ALA A 74 16.83 6.35 -11.60
CA ALA A 74 15.92 5.21 -11.75
C ALA A 74 14.65 5.34 -10.90
N ILE A 75 14.52 6.42 -10.12
CA ILE A 75 13.39 6.67 -9.23
C ILE A 75 12.53 7.78 -9.84
N GLN A 76 11.29 7.44 -10.18
CA GLN A 76 10.27 8.41 -10.53
C GLN A 76 9.61 8.92 -9.24
N THR A 77 9.77 10.21 -8.94
CA THR A 77 9.07 10.87 -7.83
C THR A 77 7.77 11.51 -8.30
N ILE A 78 6.65 11.08 -7.74
CA ILE A 78 5.33 11.67 -7.98
C ILE A 78 4.97 12.53 -6.77
N ARG A 79 4.79 13.83 -6.98
CA ARG A 79 4.38 14.79 -5.94
C ARG A 79 2.87 14.89 -5.92
N LEU A 80 2.27 14.73 -4.75
CA LEU A 80 0.83 14.72 -4.54
C LEU A 80 0.43 15.80 -3.56
N LYS A 81 -0.76 16.38 -3.77
CA LYS A 81 -1.38 17.32 -2.85
C LYS A 81 -2.87 17.08 -2.77
N TYR A 82 -3.40 16.94 -1.56
CA TYR A 82 -4.84 16.90 -1.33
C TYR A 82 -5.51 18.17 -1.84
N ALA A 83 -6.58 18.01 -2.63
CA ALA A 83 -7.29 19.15 -3.22
C ALA A 83 -8.03 19.99 -2.16
N ASP A 84 -8.36 19.40 -1.02
CA ASP A 84 -9.04 20.05 0.10
C ASP A 84 -8.04 20.47 1.20
N LYS A 85 -7.57 19.52 2.02
CA LYS A 85 -6.69 19.76 3.18
C LYS A 85 -5.70 18.60 3.33
N PRO A 86 -4.53 18.82 3.96
CA PRO A 86 -3.62 17.74 4.32
C PRO A 86 -4.29 16.64 5.14
N ARG A 87 -3.82 15.40 4.97
CA ARG A 87 -4.34 14.20 5.63
C ARG A 87 -3.21 13.20 5.83
N ASP A 88 -3.30 12.47 6.94
CA ASP A 88 -2.53 11.26 7.22
C ASP A 88 -3.07 10.11 6.36
N ALA A 89 -2.21 9.44 5.61
CA ALA A 89 -2.54 8.25 4.84
C ALA A 89 -1.46 7.20 5.06
N GLU A 90 -1.88 5.95 5.20
CA GLU A 90 -0.97 4.84 5.51
C GLU A 90 -1.15 3.66 4.58
N ALA A 91 -2.09 3.70 3.64
CA ALA A 91 -2.37 2.56 2.79
C ALA A 91 -2.33 2.94 1.31
N ILE A 92 -1.70 2.08 0.52
CA ILE A 92 -1.66 2.19 -0.95
C ILE A 92 -1.81 0.82 -1.60
N PHE A 93 -2.58 0.77 -2.67
CA PHE A 93 -2.57 -0.38 -3.58
C PHE A 93 -2.57 0.11 -5.02
N VAL A 94 -2.19 -0.75 -5.98
CA VAL A 94 -2.23 -0.43 -7.41
C VAL A 94 -3.17 -1.40 -8.10
N ASP A 95 -4.24 -0.88 -8.70
CA ASP A 95 -5.21 -1.73 -9.39
C ASP A 95 -4.63 -2.24 -10.72
N PRO A 96 -4.51 -3.57 -10.93
CA PRO A 96 -3.93 -4.11 -12.16
C PRO A 96 -4.83 -3.89 -13.39
N LEU A 97 -6.13 -3.64 -13.20
CA LEU A 97 -7.06 -3.44 -14.33
C LEU A 97 -6.98 -2.03 -14.92
N ASP A 98 -6.84 -0.99 -14.10
CA ASP A 98 -6.77 0.41 -14.56
C ASP A 98 -5.38 1.06 -14.47
N GLY A 99 -4.42 0.41 -13.81
CA GLY A 99 -3.04 0.85 -13.68
C GLY A 99 -2.83 2.02 -12.72
N ARG A 100 -3.85 2.41 -11.94
CA ARG A 100 -3.77 3.52 -10.98
C ARG A 100 -3.41 3.04 -9.59
N ALA A 101 -2.68 3.88 -8.87
CA ALA A 101 -2.55 3.74 -7.42
C ALA A 101 -3.77 4.33 -6.74
N TYR A 102 -4.09 3.81 -5.55
CA TYR A 102 -5.17 4.29 -4.70
C TYR A 102 -4.63 4.47 -3.28
N LEU A 103 -4.61 5.71 -2.81
CA LEU A 103 -4.22 6.06 -1.44
C LEU A 103 -5.46 6.10 -0.56
N ILE A 104 -5.34 5.62 0.67
CA ILE A 104 -6.43 5.65 1.65
C ILE A 104 -5.98 6.41 2.89
N ALA A 105 -6.77 7.41 3.27
CA ALA A 105 -6.52 8.17 4.48
C ALA A 105 -6.69 7.29 5.74
N LYS A 106 -5.93 7.56 6.80
CA LYS A 106 -5.98 6.76 8.03
C LYS A 106 -7.14 7.18 8.94
N ARG A 107 -7.18 8.44 9.35
CA ARG A 107 -7.83 8.84 10.63
C ARG A 107 -9.25 9.37 10.51
N ASP A 108 -9.75 9.61 9.30
CA ASP A 108 -11.10 10.13 9.14
C ASP A 108 -12.14 9.12 9.68
N PHE A 109 -13.27 9.62 10.19
CA PHE A 109 -14.37 8.77 10.65
C PHE A 109 -14.94 7.91 9.51
N HIS A 110 -14.93 8.46 8.29
CA HIS A 110 -15.09 7.73 7.05
C HIS A 110 -13.86 8.03 6.19
N VAL A 111 -13.01 7.03 5.98
CA VAL A 111 -11.76 7.22 5.23
C VAL A 111 -12.01 7.52 3.77
N GLY A 112 -11.31 8.54 3.26
CA GLY A 112 -11.31 8.88 1.85
C GLY A 112 -10.36 7.99 1.06
N VAL A 113 -10.78 7.62 -0.15
CA VAL A 113 -9.94 6.91 -1.13
C VAL A 113 -9.60 7.87 -2.27
N TYR A 114 -8.32 7.94 -2.66
CA TYR A 114 -7.79 8.92 -3.60
C TYR A 114 -7.01 8.24 -4.72
N PRO A 115 -7.44 8.33 -5.99
CA PRO A 115 -6.75 7.73 -7.11
C PRO A 115 -5.56 8.59 -7.52
N VAL A 116 -4.49 7.94 -7.96
CA VAL A 116 -3.24 8.53 -8.41
C VAL A 116 -2.85 7.94 -9.77
N ASP A 117 -2.57 8.82 -10.72
CA ASP A 117 -2.05 8.42 -12.02
C ASP A 117 -0.53 8.25 -11.95
N LEU A 118 -0.10 6.98 -11.97
CA LEU A 118 1.31 6.59 -11.96
C LEU A 118 2.04 6.83 -13.30
N HIS A 119 1.32 7.18 -14.37
CA HIS A 119 1.88 7.44 -15.70
C HIS A 119 2.16 8.91 -15.96
N ALA A 120 1.96 9.78 -14.98
CA ALA A 120 2.20 11.22 -15.12
C ALA A 120 3.66 11.49 -15.51
N LYS A 121 3.89 11.78 -16.81
CA LYS A 121 5.23 11.95 -17.41
C LYS A 121 5.90 13.29 -17.10
N LYS A 122 5.18 14.24 -16.47
CA LYS A 122 5.69 15.58 -16.23
C LYS A 122 6.39 15.65 -14.88
N ALA A 123 7.70 15.40 -14.89
CA ALA A 123 8.58 15.75 -13.78
C ALA A 123 8.32 17.22 -13.38
N GLY A 124 7.95 17.45 -12.11
CA GLY A 124 7.78 18.78 -11.53
C GLY A 124 6.34 19.22 -11.25
N ASN A 125 5.31 18.62 -11.85
CA ASN A 125 3.92 18.97 -11.54
C ASN A 125 3.40 18.18 -10.33
N VAL A 126 2.72 18.90 -9.42
CA VAL A 126 2.02 18.30 -8.29
C VAL A 126 0.66 17.79 -8.78
N GLN A 127 0.37 16.51 -8.55
CA GLN A 127 -0.92 15.90 -8.86
C GLN A 127 -1.91 16.19 -7.72
N LEU A 128 -3.09 16.73 -8.06
CA LEU A 128 -4.13 17.01 -7.07
C LEU A 128 -4.95 15.76 -6.77
N LEU A 129 -4.93 15.32 -5.50
CA LEU A 129 -5.72 14.21 -5.02
C LEU A 129 -7.16 14.66 -4.80
N LYS A 130 -8.07 14.11 -5.60
CA LYS A 130 -9.52 14.29 -5.45
C LYS A 130 -10.11 12.99 -4.90
N GLN A 131 -10.93 13.11 -3.86
CA GLN A 131 -11.55 11.95 -3.23
C GLN A 131 -12.47 11.23 -4.23
N LEU A 132 -12.25 9.92 -4.41
CA LEU A 132 -13.09 9.05 -5.23
C LEU A 132 -14.36 8.69 -4.47
N VAL A 133 -14.21 8.09 -3.29
CA VAL A 133 -15.27 7.58 -2.42
C VAL A 133 -14.87 7.75 -0.96
N GLN A 134 -15.83 7.59 -0.06
CA GLN A 134 -15.60 7.40 1.37
C GLN A 134 -16.05 6.02 1.79
N LEU A 135 -15.30 5.38 2.68
CA LEU A 135 -15.64 4.09 3.25
C LEU A 135 -16.07 4.27 4.71
N PRO A 136 -17.05 3.50 5.22
CA PRO A 136 -17.44 3.50 6.63
C PRO A 136 -16.45 2.72 7.50
N LEU A 137 -15.17 3.02 7.32
CA LEU A 137 -14.04 2.48 8.05
C LEU A 137 -13.17 3.65 8.54
N THR A 138 -12.35 3.37 9.53
CA THR A 138 -11.42 4.32 10.15
C THR A 138 -10.17 3.59 10.59
N PHE A 139 -9.09 4.36 10.82
CA PHE A 139 -7.75 3.89 11.17
C PHE A 139 -7.19 2.86 10.19
N ILE A 140 -7.42 3.03 8.88
CA ILE A 140 -6.80 2.18 7.86
C ILE A 140 -5.29 2.36 7.92
N THR A 141 -4.56 1.24 8.01
CA THR A 141 -3.09 1.21 8.14
C THR A 141 -2.41 0.53 6.96
N ALA A 142 -3.11 -0.34 6.21
CA ALA A 142 -2.56 -0.95 5.00
C ALA A 142 -3.65 -1.43 4.06
N ALA A 143 -3.26 -1.61 2.80
CA ALA A 143 -4.09 -2.21 1.77
C ALA A 143 -3.26 -3.12 0.87
N ASP A 144 -3.89 -4.14 0.29
CA ASP A 144 -3.30 -4.87 -0.82
C ASP A 144 -4.38 -5.39 -1.77
N ILE A 145 -4.05 -5.51 -3.05
CA ILE A 145 -4.94 -6.06 -4.07
C ILE A 145 -4.27 -7.28 -4.72
N SER A 146 -5.04 -8.34 -4.91
CA SER A 146 -4.52 -9.57 -5.53
C SER A 146 -4.00 -9.28 -6.93
N PHE A 147 -3.05 -10.10 -7.40
CA PHE A 147 -2.38 -9.89 -8.69
C PHE A 147 -3.34 -9.85 -9.88
N ASP A 148 -4.45 -10.60 -9.80
CA ASP A 148 -5.53 -10.63 -10.79
C ASP A 148 -6.59 -9.52 -10.60
N GLY A 149 -6.45 -8.68 -9.57
CA GLY A 149 -7.37 -7.60 -9.23
C GLY A 149 -8.70 -8.06 -8.63
N ARG A 150 -8.87 -9.37 -8.39
CA ARG A 150 -10.14 -9.96 -7.93
C ARG A 150 -10.45 -9.68 -6.46
N PHE A 151 -9.43 -9.55 -5.63
CA PHE A 151 -9.60 -9.41 -4.18
C PHE A 151 -8.84 -8.18 -3.67
N LEU A 152 -9.49 -7.39 -2.82
CA LEU A 152 -8.89 -6.24 -2.16
C LEU A 152 -8.98 -6.42 -0.66
N LEU A 153 -7.84 -6.35 0.02
CA LEU A 153 -7.73 -6.31 1.47
C LEU A 153 -7.51 -4.89 1.94
N LEU A 154 -8.31 -4.45 2.91
CA LEU A 154 -7.96 -3.31 3.75
C LEU A 154 -7.77 -3.78 5.19
N LYS A 155 -6.81 -3.18 5.88
CA LYS A 155 -6.52 -3.43 7.28
C LYS A 155 -6.66 -2.15 8.08
N ASN A 156 -7.26 -2.25 9.26
CA ASN A 156 -7.10 -1.26 10.32
C ASN A 156 -6.44 -1.90 11.56
N LEU A 157 -6.41 -1.16 12.67
CA LEU A 157 -5.81 -1.66 13.92
C LEU A 157 -6.47 -2.94 14.46
N THR A 158 -7.77 -3.16 14.20
CA THR A 158 -8.56 -4.21 14.85
C THR A 158 -9.23 -5.21 13.89
N GLY A 159 -9.15 -5.00 12.58
CA GLY A 159 -9.86 -5.79 11.59
C GLY A 159 -9.19 -5.81 10.23
N VAL A 160 -9.51 -6.86 9.48
CA VAL A 160 -9.15 -7.06 8.08
C VAL A 160 -10.44 -7.22 7.28
N PHE A 161 -10.55 -6.48 6.19
CA PHE A 161 -11.76 -6.36 5.37
C PHE A 161 -11.44 -6.76 3.94
N LEU A 162 -12.17 -7.75 3.42
CA LEU A 162 -11.99 -8.31 2.09
C LEU A 162 -13.15 -7.88 1.18
N TRP A 163 -12.84 -7.30 0.04
CA TRP A 163 -13.77 -7.16 -1.07
C TRP A 163 -13.44 -8.17 -2.15
N GLU A 164 -14.48 -8.80 -2.70
CA GLU A 164 -14.39 -9.58 -3.94
C GLU A 164 -15.00 -8.79 -5.09
N ARG A 165 -14.16 -8.47 -6.08
CA ARG A 165 -14.52 -7.82 -7.33
C ARG A 165 -15.21 -8.80 -8.27
N GLN A 166 -16.31 -8.36 -8.87
CA GLN A 166 -17.05 -9.13 -9.85
C GLN A 166 -16.80 -8.56 -11.25
N ASN A 167 -16.40 -9.42 -12.20
CA ASN A 167 -16.08 -9.02 -13.57
C ASN A 167 -15.07 -7.85 -13.59
N ASP A 168 -15.22 -6.92 -14.54
CA ASP A 168 -14.37 -5.73 -14.71
C ASP A 168 -14.89 -4.51 -13.92
N GLU A 169 -15.45 -4.71 -12.73
CA GLU A 169 -15.87 -3.63 -11.84
C GLU A 169 -14.70 -2.68 -11.54
N SER A 170 -14.92 -1.38 -11.72
CA SER A 170 -13.98 -0.35 -11.27
C SER A 170 -13.84 -0.37 -9.74
N ILE A 171 -12.73 0.16 -9.21
CA ILE A 171 -12.54 0.35 -7.76
C ILE A 171 -13.70 1.11 -7.11
N ARG A 172 -14.27 2.12 -7.80
CA ARG A 172 -15.45 2.84 -7.31
C ARG A 172 -16.65 1.90 -7.12
N GLN A 173 -16.89 0.99 -8.05
CA GLN A 173 -17.98 0.01 -7.98
C GLN A 173 -17.69 -1.06 -6.93
N LEU A 174 -16.44 -1.53 -6.85
CA LEU A 174 -16.01 -2.49 -5.83
C LEU A 174 -16.38 -2.02 -4.42
N PHE A 175 -16.09 -0.75 -4.11
CA PHE A 175 -16.36 -0.17 -2.80
C PHE A 175 -17.85 0.08 -2.48
N THR A 176 -18.78 -0.14 -3.42
CA THR A 176 -20.21 -0.15 -3.10
C THR A 176 -20.69 -1.53 -2.64
N ARG A 177 -19.88 -2.57 -2.85
CA ARG A 177 -20.16 -3.93 -2.36
C ARG A 177 -19.89 -4.02 -0.86
N ALA A 178 -20.60 -4.94 -0.21
CA ALA A 178 -20.28 -5.32 1.15
C ALA A 178 -18.91 -6.01 1.19
N TYR A 179 -18.08 -5.65 2.16
CA TYR A 179 -16.88 -6.42 2.48
C TYR A 179 -17.24 -7.62 3.36
N ILE A 180 -16.34 -8.58 3.39
CA ILE A 180 -16.31 -9.68 4.36
C ILE A 180 -15.22 -9.34 5.37
N GLN A 181 -15.57 -9.33 6.66
CA GLN A 181 -14.56 -9.19 7.70
C GLN A 181 -13.88 -10.54 7.93
N LEU A 182 -12.56 -10.59 7.74
CA LEU A 182 -11.78 -11.80 7.93
C LEU A 182 -11.35 -11.97 9.40
N PRO A 183 -11.14 -13.21 9.87
CA PRO A 183 -10.51 -13.45 11.16
C PRO A 183 -9.14 -12.78 11.22
N TYR A 184 -8.92 -11.99 12.27
CA TYR A 184 -7.68 -11.27 12.50
C TYR A 184 -7.46 -11.12 14.01
N ALA A 185 -6.25 -11.41 14.46
CA ALA A 185 -5.84 -11.16 15.83
C ALA A 185 -5.14 -9.79 15.89
N PRO A 186 -5.69 -8.79 16.61
CA PRO A 186 -5.10 -7.47 16.66
C PRO A 186 -3.65 -7.48 17.14
N GLU A 187 -2.78 -6.88 16.34
CA GLU A 187 -1.36 -6.72 16.63
C GLU A 187 -1.08 -5.33 17.23
N ALA A 188 -0.02 -5.22 18.05
CA ALA A 188 0.42 -3.93 18.56
C ALA A 188 1.01 -3.08 17.42
N GLN A 189 0.30 -2.02 17.00
CA GLN A 189 0.63 -1.28 15.77
C GLN A 189 0.75 -2.23 14.56
N GLY A 190 -0.27 -3.04 14.32
CA GLY A 190 -0.36 -3.82 13.09
C GLY A 190 -0.47 -2.86 11.90
N GLU A 191 0.50 -2.86 11.00
CA GLU A 191 0.59 -1.82 9.97
C GLU A 191 0.77 -2.35 8.55
N ALA A 192 1.11 -3.62 8.34
CA ALA A 192 1.25 -4.17 6.99
C ALA A 192 0.31 -5.34 6.74
N ILE A 193 -0.15 -5.45 5.50
CA ILE A 193 -0.92 -6.59 4.99
C ILE A 193 -0.50 -6.87 3.54
N CYS A 194 -0.44 -8.14 3.15
CA CYS A 194 -0.34 -8.51 1.73
C CYS A 194 -0.95 -9.88 1.46
N PHE A 195 -1.39 -10.09 0.23
CA PHE A 195 -1.73 -11.43 -0.27
C PHE A 195 -0.48 -12.31 -0.36
N GLY A 196 -0.69 -13.61 -0.16
CA GLY A 196 0.30 -14.60 -0.56
C GLY A 196 0.31 -14.84 -2.07
N THR A 197 1.14 -15.78 -2.52
CA THR A 197 1.16 -16.24 -3.92
C THR A 197 -0.15 -16.87 -4.37
N GLU A 198 -0.94 -17.33 -3.41
CA GLU A 198 -2.31 -17.81 -3.61
C GLU A 198 -3.28 -16.81 -2.99
N ASN A 199 -4.36 -16.50 -3.72
CA ASN A 199 -5.41 -15.58 -3.25
C ASN A 199 -6.20 -16.12 -2.03
N SER A 200 -5.86 -17.30 -1.52
CA SER A 200 -6.41 -17.95 -0.33
C SER A 200 -5.60 -17.68 0.94
N ILE A 201 -4.53 -16.87 0.86
CA ILE A 201 -3.62 -16.60 1.98
C ILE A 201 -3.35 -15.09 2.04
N PHE A 202 -3.28 -14.55 3.25
CA PHE A 202 -2.70 -13.23 3.48
C PHE A 202 -1.76 -13.25 4.68
N TYR A 203 -0.85 -12.29 4.70
CA TYR A 203 0.11 -12.08 5.76
C TYR A 203 -0.12 -10.72 6.40
N THR A 204 0.17 -10.62 7.69
CA THR A 204 0.26 -9.34 8.40
C THR A 204 1.53 -9.30 9.23
N ILE A 205 2.02 -8.10 9.47
CA ILE A 205 3.12 -7.85 10.38
C ILE A 205 2.93 -6.52 11.08
N SER A 206 3.33 -6.47 12.34
CA SER A 206 3.30 -5.27 13.15
C SER A 206 4.59 -4.48 13.08
N GLU A 207 4.50 -3.20 13.46
CA GLU A 207 5.69 -2.49 13.92
C GLU A 207 6.30 -3.19 15.16
N ARG A 208 7.39 -2.60 15.64
CA ARG A 208 8.06 -2.96 16.91
C ARG A 208 7.85 -1.86 17.96
N PRO A 209 6.59 -1.52 18.35
CA PRO A 209 6.38 -0.48 19.33
C PRO A 209 6.95 -0.92 20.68
N PHE A 210 7.65 0.00 21.37
CA PHE A 210 8.19 -0.22 22.71
C PHE A 210 9.14 -1.44 22.85
N GLY A 211 9.79 -1.84 21.75
CA GLY A 211 10.74 -2.95 21.76
C GLY A 211 10.11 -4.35 21.77
N LEU A 212 8.78 -4.46 21.61
CA LEU A 212 8.08 -5.73 21.44
C LEU A 212 8.59 -6.48 20.20
N ASP A 213 8.56 -7.81 20.23
CA ASP A 213 8.86 -8.57 19.02
C ASP A 213 7.71 -8.40 18.02
N SER A 214 8.09 -8.21 16.75
CA SER A 214 7.16 -8.25 15.63
C SER A 214 7.16 -9.66 15.04
N TYR A 215 5.97 -10.14 14.67
CA TYR A 215 5.77 -11.49 14.15
C TYR A 215 5.09 -11.41 12.80
N LEU A 216 5.56 -12.21 11.85
CA LEU A 216 4.86 -12.43 10.59
C LEU A 216 3.75 -13.45 10.80
N TYR A 217 2.49 -13.02 10.72
CA TYR A 217 1.34 -13.90 10.81
C TYR A 217 0.89 -14.33 9.42
N ARG A 218 0.45 -15.59 9.30
CA ARG A 218 -0.15 -16.15 8.09
C ARG A 218 -1.59 -16.55 8.40
N TYR A 219 -2.52 -16.10 7.56
CA TYR A 219 -3.93 -16.41 7.65
C TYR A 219 -4.38 -17.14 6.39
N ASN A 220 -5.33 -18.06 6.54
CA ASN A 220 -6.05 -18.63 5.40
C ASN A 220 -7.36 -17.85 5.22
N ILE A 221 -7.72 -17.61 3.96
CA ILE A 221 -9.01 -17.09 3.56
C ILE A 221 -9.85 -18.31 3.18
N ASP A 222 -10.86 -18.60 3.99
CA ASP A 222 -11.80 -19.67 3.66
C ASP A 222 -12.54 -19.33 2.35
N PRO A 223 -12.91 -20.34 1.55
CA PRO A 223 -13.70 -20.10 0.35
C PRO A 223 -14.97 -19.30 0.67
N ILE A 224 -15.17 -18.20 -0.05
CA ILE A 224 -16.40 -17.41 0.04
C ILE A 224 -17.49 -18.25 -0.64
N ASN A 225 -18.49 -18.68 0.14
CA ASN A 225 -19.67 -19.41 -0.36
C ASN A 225 -20.67 -18.47 -1.05
#